data_AF-A0A3D0DYU9-F1
#
_entry.id   AF-A0A3D0DYU9-F1
#
_cell.length_a   1.000
_cell.length_b   1.000
_cell.length_c   1.000
_cell.angle_alpha   90.00
_cell.angle_beta   90.00
_cell.angle_gamma   90.00
#
_symmetry.space_group_name_H-M   'P 1'
#
loop_
_entity.id
_entity.type
_entity.pdbx_description
1 polymer ?
#
loop_
_entity_poly.entity_id
_entity_poly.type
_entity_poly.pdbx_seq_one_letter_code
_entity_poly.pdbx_strand_id
1 'polypeptide(L)'
;MSNEIIELASKVGEALQAKRLVLVTAESCTGGGVSQAITEIAGSTGWFDCGFVTYSNNSKTELLDVPAALIAQFGSVSEEVAAAMAEGALSNSVADVALSTTGIAGPTGAVPGKPVGTVCFGWSRGGTSMTERLLF
;
A
#
# COMPACT_ATOMS: atom_id res chain seq x y z
N MET A 1 12.72 -6.73 12.06
CA MET A 1 11.52 -6.07 12.63
C MET A 1 11.22 -6.50 14.07
N SER A 2 10.17 -5.96 14.73
CA SER A 2 9.62 -6.56 15.96
C SER A 2 9.03 -7.95 15.68
N ASN A 3 8.99 -8.82 16.69
CA ASN A 3 8.43 -10.18 16.54
C ASN A 3 6.98 -10.16 16.04
N GLU A 4 6.17 -9.21 16.51
CA GLU A 4 4.78 -9.08 16.09
C GLU A 4 4.62 -8.81 14.58
N ILE A 5 5.46 -7.93 14.00
CA ILE A 5 5.42 -7.65 12.56
C ILE A 5 5.81 -8.89 11.75
N ILE A 6 6.80 -9.66 12.21
CA ILE A 6 7.22 -10.90 11.57
C ILE A 6 6.13 -11.96 11.61
N GLU A 7 5.43 -12.09 12.73
CA GLU A 7 4.29 -13.01 12.85
C GLU A 7 3.15 -12.62 11.90
N LEU A 8 2.85 -11.33 11.77
CA LEU A 8 1.82 -10.85 10.84
C LEU A 8 2.23 -11.09 9.38
N ALA A 9 3.47 -10.77 8.99
CA ALA A 9 3.97 -11.02 7.65
C ALA A 9 3.99 -12.52 7.31
N SER A 10 4.32 -13.38 8.28
CA SER A 10 4.26 -14.84 8.10
C SER A 10 2.84 -15.33 7.81
N LYS A 11 1.85 -14.85 8.58
CA LYS A 11 0.43 -15.19 8.36
C LYS A 11 -0.09 -14.73 7.00
N VAL A 12 0.36 -13.57 6.52
CA VAL A 12 0.06 -13.10 5.15
C VAL A 12 0.63 -14.07 4.12
N GLY A 13 1.91 -14.43 4.26
CA GLY A 13 2.57 -15.38 3.35
C GLY A 13 1.89 -16.75 3.31
N GLU A 14 1.52 -17.32 4.46
CA GLU A 14 0.77 -18.58 4.57
C GLU A 14 -0.59 -18.50 3.85
N ALA A 15 -1.33 -17.41 4.07
CA ALA A 15 -2.65 -17.21 3.47
C ALA A 15 -2.59 -17.06 1.94
N LEU A 16 -1.55 -16.38 1.42
CA LEU A 16 -1.34 -16.19 -0.02
C LEU A 16 -0.90 -17.47 -0.70
N GLN A 17 0.07 -18.19 -0.12
CA GLN A 17 0.55 -19.47 -0.65
C GLN A 17 -0.57 -20.51 -0.71
N ALA A 18 -1.39 -20.63 0.34
CA ALA A 18 -2.53 -21.55 0.37
C ALA A 18 -3.53 -21.29 -0.77
N LYS A 19 -3.63 -20.05 -1.23
CA LYS A 19 -4.52 -19.63 -2.32
C LYS A 19 -3.83 -19.51 -3.68
N ARG A 20 -2.50 -19.75 -3.74
CA ARG A 20 -1.66 -19.53 -4.92
C ARG A 20 -1.80 -18.11 -5.47
N LEU A 21 -1.76 -17.12 -4.57
CA LEU A 21 -1.83 -15.70 -4.92
C LEU A 21 -0.47 -15.03 -4.70
N VAL A 22 -0.16 -14.05 -5.53
CA VAL A 22 1.01 -13.19 -5.44
C VAL A 22 0.61 -11.77 -5.01
N LEU A 23 1.40 -11.16 -4.13
CA LEU A 23 1.19 -9.82 -3.59
C LEU A 23 2.13 -8.79 -4.24
N VAL A 24 1.60 -7.60 -4.48
CA VAL A 24 2.34 -6.37 -4.75
C VAL A 24 2.02 -5.31 -3.69
N THR A 25 2.97 -4.43 -3.37
CA THR A 25 2.76 -3.31 -2.44
C THR A 25 2.95 -1.95 -3.13
N ALA A 26 2.20 -0.93 -2.68
CA ALA A 26 2.38 0.47 -3.06
C ALA A 26 2.45 1.36 -1.80
N GLU A 27 3.64 1.76 -1.42
CA GLU A 27 3.93 2.45 -0.18
C GLU A 27 4.24 3.94 -0.40
N SER A 28 3.70 4.79 0.47
CA SER A 28 4.08 6.21 0.56
C SER A 28 4.76 6.49 1.90
N CYS A 29 3.99 6.75 2.96
CA CYS A 29 4.54 7.17 4.25
C CYS A 29 5.34 6.09 4.99
N THR A 30 5.14 4.81 4.65
CA THR A 30 5.89 3.68 5.22
C THR A 30 7.25 3.46 4.56
N GLY A 31 7.50 4.07 3.39
CA GLY A 31 8.83 4.12 2.78
C GLY A 31 9.47 2.77 2.41
N GLY A 32 8.66 1.70 2.23
CA GLY A 32 9.17 0.35 1.97
C GLY A 32 9.16 -0.56 3.20
N GLY A 33 8.74 -0.08 4.37
CA GLY A 33 8.70 -0.86 5.60
C GLY A 33 7.80 -2.10 5.52
N VAL A 34 6.70 -2.04 4.76
CA VAL A 34 5.83 -3.22 4.58
C VAL A 34 6.53 -4.25 3.69
N SER A 35 7.13 -3.81 2.59
CA SER A 35 7.91 -4.65 1.68
C SER A 35 9.11 -5.29 2.39
N GLN A 36 9.79 -4.55 3.26
CA GLN A 36 10.85 -5.08 4.11
C GLN A 36 10.31 -6.20 5.01
N ALA A 37 9.19 -5.98 5.71
CA ALA A 37 8.60 -7.00 6.59
C ALA A 37 8.24 -8.30 5.84
N ILE A 38 7.71 -8.16 4.62
CA ILE A 38 7.39 -9.29 3.74
C ILE A 38 8.65 -10.05 3.33
N THR A 39 9.68 -9.33 2.89
CA THR A 39 10.93 -9.93 2.39
C THR A 39 11.80 -10.51 3.51
N GLU A 40 11.59 -10.12 4.78
CA GLU A 40 12.18 -10.79 5.94
C GLU A 40 11.66 -12.24 6.13
N ILE A 41 10.51 -12.60 5.53
CA ILE A 41 9.97 -13.97 5.57
C ILE A 41 10.64 -14.86 4.53
N ALA A 42 11.24 -15.96 4.99
CA ALA A 42 11.84 -16.97 4.12
C ALA A 42 10.79 -17.55 3.15
N GLY A 43 11.14 -17.62 1.86
CA GLY A 43 10.23 -18.09 0.81
C GLY A 43 9.28 -17.03 0.24
N SER A 44 9.46 -15.76 0.59
CA SER A 44 8.70 -14.62 0.02
C SER A 44 8.70 -14.56 -1.51
N THR A 45 9.74 -15.07 -2.18
CA THR A 45 9.80 -15.25 -3.64
C THR A 45 8.61 -16.03 -4.22
N GLY A 46 7.96 -16.90 -3.43
CA GLY A 46 6.80 -17.68 -3.89
C GLY A 46 5.46 -16.95 -3.86
N TRP A 47 5.38 -15.76 -3.26
CA TRP A 47 4.11 -15.06 -3.04
C TRP A 47 4.20 -13.53 -3.01
N PHE A 48 5.37 -12.94 -3.26
CA PHE A 48 5.58 -11.51 -3.37
C PHE A 48 6.32 -11.19 -4.68
N ASP A 49 5.76 -10.26 -5.47
CA ASP A 49 6.32 -9.85 -6.76
C ASP A 49 7.27 -8.66 -6.59
N CYS A 50 6.70 -7.48 -6.31
CA CYS A 50 7.45 -6.24 -6.17
C CYS A 50 6.77 -5.27 -5.20
N GLY A 51 7.49 -4.19 -4.87
CA GLY A 51 6.98 -3.08 -4.07
C GLY A 51 7.29 -1.75 -4.73
N PHE A 52 6.27 -0.92 -4.88
CA PHE A 52 6.38 0.46 -5.34
C PHE A 52 6.51 1.37 -4.12
N VAL A 53 7.52 2.25 -4.13
CA VAL A 53 7.61 3.35 -3.15
C VAL A 53 7.36 4.67 -3.87
N THR A 54 6.15 5.19 -3.75
CA THR A 54 5.64 6.34 -4.52
C THR A 54 5.32 7.51 -3.60
N TYR A 55 6.36 8.13 -3.04
CA TYR A 55 6.21 9.17 -2.02
C TYR A 55 5.57 10.45 -2.59
N SER A 56 6.04 10.91 -3.74
CA SER A 56 5.54 12.14 -4.38
C SER A 56 4.23 11.90 -5.14
N ASN A 57 3.43 12.96 -5.34
CA ASN A 57 2.24 12.89 -6.19
C ASN A 57 2.61 12.52 -7.63
N ASN A 58 3.75 13.01 -8.14
CA ASN A 58 4.22 12.67 -9.47
C ASN A 58 4.51 11.17 -9.61
N SER A 59 5.19 10.58 -8.61
CA SER A 59 5.48 9.15 -8.59
C SER A 59 4.21 8.29 -8.50
N LYS A 60 3.19 8.74 -7.76
CA LYS A 60 1.87 8.07 -7.73
C LYS A 60 1.24 8.05 -9.12
N THR A 61 1.33 9.15 -9.86
CA THR A 61 0.80 9.24 -11.23
C THR A 61 1.64 8.42 -12.22
N GLU A 62 2.96 8.56 -12.22
CA GLU A 62 3.83 7.95 -13.25
C GLU A 62 4.03 6.44 -13.09
N LEU A 63 4.04 5.94 -11.86
CA LEU A 63 4.35 4.53 -11.58
C LEU A 63 3.13 3.68 -11.28
N LEU A 64 2.02 4.30 -10.84
CA LEU A 64 0.79 3.61 -10.44
C LEU A 64 -0.43 4.15 -11.18
N ASP A 65 -0.26 4.99 -12.20
CA ASP A 65 -1.35 5.57 -12.99
C ASP A 65 -2.45 6.27 -12.16
N VAL A 66 -2.13 6.72 -10.94
CA VAL A 66 -3.08 7.43 -10.09
C VAL A 66 -3.46 8.75 -10.78
N PRO A 67 -4.74 9.00 -11.09
CA PRO A 67 -5.11 10.21 -11.81
C PRO A 67 -4.75 11.47 -11.01
N ALA A 68 -4.02 12.39 -11.62
CA ALA A 68 -3.64 13.65 -10.98
C ALA A 68 -4.87 14.46 -10.51
N ALA A 69 -5.99 14.36 -11.23
CA ALA A 69 -7.27 14.97 -10.85
C ALA A 69 -7.84 14.40 -9.54
N LEU A 70 -7.66 13.08 -9.29
CA LEU A 70 -8.10 12.43 -8.06
C LEU A 70 -7.31 12.96 -6.86
N ILE A 71 -5.99 13.09 -7.02
CA ILE A 71 -5.10 13.68 -6.01
C ILE A 71 -5.48 15.14 -5.75
N ALA A 72 -5.78 15.92 -6.79
CA ALA A 72 -6.20 17.31 -6.63
C ALA A 72 -7.53 17.45 -5.88
N GLN A 73 -8.47 16.53 -6.10
CA GLN A 73 -9.79 16.56 -5.49
C GLN A 73 -9.79 16.10 -4.03
N PHE A 74 -9.15 14.97 -3.73
CA PHE A 74 -9.23 14.32 -2.41
C PHE A 74 -7.96 14.53 -1.56
N GLY A 75 -6.87 14.97 -2.17
CA GLY A 75 -5.54 15.00 -1.59
C GLY A 75 -4.87 13.62 -1.61
N SER A 76 -3.54 13.60 -1.53
CA SER A 76 -2.73 12.37 -1.61
C SER A 76 -2.96 11.39 -0.46
N VAL A 77 -3.46 11.88 0.68
CA VAL A 77 -3.87 11.06 1.83
C VAL A 77 -5.39 11.03 1.86
N SER A 78 -5.96 10.01 1.23
CA SER A 78 -7.39 9.76 1.10
C SER A 78 -7.62 8.28 0.77
N GLU A 79 -8.81 7.77 1.04
CA GLU A 79 -9.17 6.39 0.70
C GLU A 79 -9.23 6.21 -0.81
N GLU A 80 -9.70 7.22 -1.55
CA GLU A 80 -9.75 7.24 -3.01
C GLU A 80 -8.36 7.09 -3.64
N VAL A 81 -7.37 7.82 -3.13
CA VAL A 81 -5.98 7.69 -3.61
C VAL A 81 -5.37 6.35 -3.17
N ALA A 82 -5.71 5.83 -1.98
CA ALA A 82 -5.25 4.50 -1.55
C ALA A 82 -5.81 3.39 -2.46
N ALA A 83 -7.10 3.41 -2.80
CA ALA A 83 -7.70 2.50 -3.76
C ALA A 83 -7.00 2.56 -5.12
N ALA A 84 -6.84 3.77 -5.68
CA ALA A 84 -6.17 3.98 -6.96
C ALA A 84 -4.71 3.50 -6.94
N MET A 85 -3.97 3.71 -5.84
CA MET A 85 -2.62 3.18 -5.68
C MET A 85 -2.59 1.64 -5.69
N ALA A 86 -3.55 0.98 -5.03
CA ALA A 86 -3.62 -0.49 -5.02
C ALA A 86 -3.98 -1.05 -6.39
N GLU A 87 -4.93 -0.44 -7.10
CA GLU A 87 -5.33 -0.82 -8.46
C GLU A 87 -4.20 -0.59 -9.47
N GLY A 88 -3.51 0.54 -9.35
CA GLY A 88 -2.33 0.87 -10.14
C GLY A 88 -1.20 -0.13 -9.94
N ALA A 89 -0.96 -0.56 -8.70
CA ALA A 89 0.05 -1.55 -8.38
C ALA A 89 -0.27 -2.91 -9.01
N LEU A 90 -1.54 -3.36 -8.95
CA LEU A 90 -1.97 -4.57 -9.66
C LEU A 90 -1.76 -4.45 -11.16
N SER A 91 -2.16 -3.33 -11.75
CA SER A 91 -2.10 -3.13 -13.21
C SER A 91 -0.66 -3.08 -13.74
N ASN A 92 0.29 -2.69 -12.89
CA ASN A 92 1.70 -2.53 -13.22
C ASN A 92 2.59 -3.65 -12.63
N SER A 93 2.01 -4.79 -12.24
CA SER A 93 2.72 -5.95 -11.71
C SER A 93 2.15 -7.25 -12.26
N VAL A 94 2.75 -8.40 -11.91
CA VAL A 94 2.18 -9.73 -12.21
C VAL A 94 1.38 -10.30 -11.04
N ALA A 95 1.11 -9.50 -10.02
CA ALA A 95 0.46 -9.92 -8.78
C ALA A 95 -1.06 -10.08 -8.91
N ASP A 96 -1.64 -10.86 -7.99
CA ASP A 96 -3.09 -11.09 -7.91
C ASP A 96 -3.79 -10.19 -6.89
N VAL A 97 -3.05 -9.74 -5.88
CA VAL A 97 -3.55 -8.87 -4.81
C VAL A 97 -2.57 -7.72 -4.55
N ALA A 98 -3.10 -6.57 -4.17
CA ALA A 98 -2.30 -5.40 -3.81
C ALA A 98 -2.66 -4.87 -2.43
N LEU A 99 -1.66 -4.28 -1.77
CA LEU A 99 -1.80 -3.41 -0.61
C LEU A 99 -1.20 -2.04 -0.93
N SER A 100 -1.87 -0.97 -0.55
CA SER A 100 -1.32 0.39 -0.61
C SER A 100 -1.39 1.12 0.73
N THR A 101 -0.46 2.04 0.95
CA THR A 101 -0.43 2.92 2.13
C THR A 101 -0.14 4.36 1.74
N THR A 102 -0.96 5.30 2.23
CA THR A 102 -0.71 6.73 2.09
C THR A 102 -1.14 7.49 3.34
N GLY A 103 -0.29 8.34 3.88
CA GLY A 103 -0.50 8.91 5.22
C GLY A 103 0.34 10.12 5.54
N ILE A 104 -0.03 10.80 6.63
CA ILE A 104 0.66 11.96 7.19
C ILE A 104 1.42 11.48 8.42
N ALA A 105 2.65 11.01 8.23
CA ALA A 105 3.49 10.52 9.35
C ALA A 105 3.87 11.62 10.36
N GLY A 106 3.85 12.89 9.93
CA GLY A 106 4.22 14.04 10.77
C GLY A 106 5.70 14.42 10.66
N PRO A 107 6.14 15.44 11.44
CA PRO A 107 5.36 16.19 12.43
C PRO A 107 4.45 17.28 11.82
N THR A 108 4.53 17.51 10.51
CA THR A 108 3.74 18.51 9.78
C THR A 108 2.80 17.85 8.76
N GLY A 109 2.01 18.66 8.04
CA GLY A 109 1.17 18.17 6.94
C GLY A 109 -0.29 17.92 7.28
N ALA A 110 -0.71 18.18 8.53
CA ALA A 110 -2.13 18.18 8.89
C ALA A 110 -2.91 19.19 8.05
N VAL A 111 -4.13 18.82 7.66
CA VAL A 111 -5.11 19.70 7.02
C VAL A 111 -6.45 19.56 7.73
N PRO A 112 -7.42 20.49 7.54
CA PRO A 112 -8.74 20.35 8.13
C PRO A 112 -9.35 18.97 7.82
N GLY A 113 -9.73 18.24 8.87
CA GLY A 113 -10.29 16.88 8.74
C GLY A 113 -9.27 15.74 8.52
N LYS A 114 -7.96 16.02 8.40
CA LYS A 114 -6.87 15.02 8.31
C LYS A 114 -5.67 15.43 9.18
N PRO A 115 -5.67 15.10 10.49
CA PRO A 115 -4.54 15.38 11.36
C PRO A 115 -3.31 14.53 11.03
N VAL A 116 -2.15 14.94 11.57
CA VAL A 116 -0.95 14.06 11.64
C VAL A 116 -1.34 12.73 12.29
N GLY A 117 -0.79 11.63 11.79
CA GLY A 117 -1.16 10.26 12.17
C GLY A 117 -2.26 9.66 11.30
N THR A 118 -2.91 10.46 10.43
CA THR A 118 -3.88 9.92 9.47
C THR A 118 -3.17 9.03 8.44
N VAL A 119 -3.60 7.78 8.31
CA VAL A 119 -3.14 6.85 7.27
C VAL A 119 -4.36 6.20 6.60
N CYS A 120 -4.34 6.16 5.27
CA CYS A 120 -5.31 5.45 4.44
C CYS A 120 -4.65 4.22 3.83
N PHE A 121 -5.39 3.12 3.83
CA PHE A 121 -5.01 1.83 3.31
C PHE A 121 -5.94 1.45 2.16
N GLY A 122 -5.40 0.76 1.17
CA GLY A 122 -6.16 0.17 0.08
C GLY A 122 -5.75 -1.29 -0.12
N TRP A 123 -6.73 -2.16 -0.33
CA TRP A 123 -6.52 -3.55 -0.72
C TRP A 123 -7.28 -3.82 -2.00
N SER A 124 -6.63 -4.34 -3.03
CA SER A 124 -7.29 -4.64 -4.30
C SER A 124 -7.09 -6.09 -4.72
N ARG A 125 -8.13 -6.69 -5.30
CA ARG A 125 -8.12 -8.01 -5.92
C ARG A 125 -9.18 -8.10 -7.01
N GLY A 126 -8.79 -8.49 -8.23
CA GLY A 126 -9.75 -8.74 -9.32
C GLY A 126 -10.65 -7.54 -9.65
N GLY A 127 -10.10 -6.32 -9.61
CA GLY A 127 -10.82 -5.08 -9.89
C GLY A 127 -11.77 -4.62 -8.78
N THR A 128 -11.77 -5.29 -7.62
CA THR A 128 -12.49 -4.83 -6.42
C THR A 128 -11.50 -4.31 -5.40
N SER A 129 -11.76 -3.10 -4.89
CA SER A 129 -10.91 -2.45 -3.90
C SER A 129 -11.68 -2.22 -2.60
N MET A 130 -11.02 -2.46 -1.48
CA MET A 130 -11.46 -2.09 -0.13
C MET A 130 -10.51 -1.03 0.41
N THR A 131 -11.02 -0.12 1.21
CA THR A 131 -10.21 0.94 1.84
C THR A 131 -10.50 1.03 3.32
N GLU A 132 -9.54 1.56 4.05
CA GLU A 132 -9.72 1.92 5.45
C GLU A 132 -8.89 3.14 5.78
N ARG A 133 -9.42 3.99 6.65
CA ARG A 133 -8.71 5.14 7.19
C ARG A 133 -8.58 5.03 8.70
N LEU A 134 -7.34 5.10 9.19
CA LEU A 134 -7.00 5.06 10.61
C LEU A 134 -6.26 6.33 11.06
N LEU A 135 -6.28 6.55 12.37
CA LEU A 135 -5.53 7.60 13.05
C LEU A 135 -4.63 6.95 14.10
N PHE A 136 -3.32 7.17 13.97
CA PHE A 136 -2.28 6.68 14.87
C PHE A 136 -1.74 7.80 15.77
#